data_AF-A0A072P6E6-F1
#
_entry.id   AF-A0A072P6E6-F1
#
_cell.length_a   1.000
_cell.length_b   1.000
_cell.length_c   1.000
_cell.angle_alpha   90.00
_cell.angle_beta   90.00
_cell.angle_gamma   90.00
#
_symmetry.space_group_name_H-M   'P 1'
#
loop_
_entity.id
_entity.type
_entity.pdbx_description
1 polymer ?
#
loop_
_entity_poly.entity_id
_entity_poly.type
_entity_poly.pdbx_seq_one_letter_code
_entity_poly.pdbx_strand_id
1 'polypeptide(L)'
;MLIFNYSNALMTPLYLAFHLATVPSVDQFNASGFLVDSKDLDAILWSYLFGYLFPLAAICLAPSGRTRLKLGGVYQQWNLFITASHYISRWFLGFIGAQDPLTVQDYQHKIRLVYGVAFALAAIPHWVSNVIFWSAALWPRLFNPNYSASLHPRETVLPPNPFSSRQSKDTAEGCTWLIQWDNIIGTAAAWVWALKLFLDAHYVIGSFVSFLSIFLKSLLYISVGGPMGLPIGLMWERDEILSSLAFKSASAFG
;
A
#
# COMPACT_ATOMS: atom_id res chain seq x y z
N MET A 1 -8.95 -6.74 -24.83
CA MET A 1 -9.05 -6.98 -23.38
C MET A 1 -8.02 -8.05 -23.03
N LEU A 2 -6.74 -7.65 -23.06
CA LEU A 2 -5.58 -8.51 -22.90
C LEU A 2 -4.44 -7.52 -22.66
N ILE A 3 -4.22 -7.21 -21.39
CA ILE A 3 -3.01 -6.63 -20.79
C ILE A 3 -3.37 -6.58 -19.30
N PHE A 4 -3.43 -7.78 -18.71
CA PHE A 4 -3.28 -7.97 -17.27
C PHE A 4 -1.76 -7.95 -17.05
N ASN A 5 -1.12 -6.82 -17.35
CA ASN A 5 0.31 -6.85 -17.74
C ASN A 5 1.23 -7.33 -16.63
N TYR A 6 0.79 -7.26 -15.38
CA TYR A 6 1.52 -7.79 -14.23
C TYR A 6 0.49 -8.11 -13.15
N SER A 7 0.08 -9.37 -13.04
CA SER A 7 -0.74 -9.81 -11.91
C SER A 7 -0.01 -9.41 -10.61
N ASN A 8 -0.65 -8.60 -9.77
CA ASN A 8 -0.14 -8.25 -8.45
C ASN A 8 0.21 -9.52 -7.65
N ALA A 9 -0.59 -10.59 -7.82
CA ALA A 9 -0.34 -11.92 -7.25
C ALA A 9 0.95 -12.59 -7.70
N LEU A 10 1.54 -12.20 -8.84
CA LEU A 10 2.82 -12.75 -9.30
C LEU A 10 3.97 -11.79 -9.01
N MET A 11 3.84 -10.54 -9.43
CA MET A 11 4.96 -9.60 -9.39
C MET A 11 5.28 -9.12 -7.98
N THR A 12 4.27 -8.90 -7.13
CA THR A 12 4.51 -8.42 -5.77
C THR A 12 5.25 -9.46 -4.93
N PRO A 13 4.85 -10.74 -4.87
CA PRO A 13 5.64 -11.74 -4.15
C PRO A 13 7.06 -11.87 -4.68
N LEU A 14 7.27 -11.88 -6.01
CA LEU A 14 8.60 -11.99 -6.60
C LEU A 14 9.49 -10.80 -6.24
N TYR A 15 8.96 -9.58 -6.38
CA TYR A 15 9.66 -8.36 -6.02
C TYR A 15 10.02 -8.34 -4.53
N LEU A 16 9.05 -8.64 -3.66
CA LEU A 16 9.27 -8.62 -2.21
C LEU A 16 10.25 -9.72 -1.77
N ALA A 17 10.20 -10.91 -2.38
CA ALA A 17 11.16 -11.98 -2.13
C ALA A 17 12.57 -11.57 -2.59
N PHE A 18 12.70 -10.97 -3.78
CA PHE A 18 13.97 -10.45 -4.26
C PHE A 18 14.51 -9.33 -3.36
N HIS A 19 13.65 -8.43 -2.90
CA HIS A 19 14.00 -7.40 -1.93
C HIS A 19 14.51 -8.02 -0.62
N LEU A 20 13.81 -9.00 -0.05
CA LEU A 20 14.28 -9.69 1.16
C LEU A 20 15.61 -10.43 0.95
N ALA A 21 15.88 -10.94 -0.25
CA ALA A 21 17.13 -11.61 -0.57
C ALA A 21 18.32 -10.64 -0.78
N THR A 22 18.05 -9.36 -1.05
CA THR A 22 19.07 -8.34 -1.37
C THR A 22 19.29 -7.31 -0.27
N VAL A 23 18.31 -7.10 0.60
CA VAL A 23 18.47 -6.25 1.79
C VAL A 23 19.58 -6.84 2.69
N PRO A 24 20.51 -6.00 3.19
CA PRO A 24 21.58 -6.46 4.07
C PRO A 24 21.04 -7.26 5.26
N SER A 25 21.77 -8.32 5.64
CA SER A 25 21.40 -9.09 6.82
C SER A 25 21.45 -8.22 8.07
N VAL A 26 20.73 -8.66 9.11
CA VAL A 26 20.68 -7.95 10.39
C VAL A 26 22.08 -7.75 11.00
N ASP A 27 23.01 -8.66 10.71
CA ASP A 27 24.41 -8.59 11.17
C ASP A 27 25.22 -7.46 10.49
N GLN A 28 24.77 -6.95 9.34
CA GLN A 28 25.41 -5.87 8.59
C GLN A 28 24.68 -4.53 8.77
N PHE A 29 23.87 -4.41 9.83
CA PHE A 29 23.05 -3.25 10.06
C PHE A 29 23.87 -1.96 10.18
N ASN A 30 23.61 -1.02 9.27
CA ASN A 30 24.13 0.34 9.33
C ASN A 30 22.97 1.34 9.45
N ALA A 31 22.80 1.92 10.64
CA ALA A 31 21.67 2.79 10.97
C ALA A 31 21.54 4.00 10.04
N SER A 32 22.66 4.61 9.60
CA SER A 32 22.63 5.76 8.69
C SER A 32 22.24 5.38 7.26
N GLY A 33 22.42 4.11 6.86
CA GLY A 33 22.05 3.61 5.53
C GLY A 33 20.54 3.44 5.32
N PHE A 34 19.74 3.51 6.38
CA PHE A 34 18.28 3.38 6.32
C PHE A 34 17.54 4.72 6.36
N LEU A 35 18.25 5.83 6.53
CA LEU A 35 17.63 7.16 6.46
C LEU A 35 17.33 7.51 5.00
N VAL A 36 16.08 7.86 4.74
CA VAL A 36 15.62 8.33 3.43
C VAL A 36 16.01 9.80 3.28
N ASP A 37 16.41 10.22 2.09
CA ASP A 37 16.66 11.65 1.83
C ASP A 37 15.39 12.46 2.12
N SER A 38 15.53 13.57 2.85
CA SER A 38 14.46 14.55 3.12
C SER A 38 13.67 14.92 1.87
N LYS A 39 14.38 15.11 0.75
CA LYS A 39 13.78 15.46 -0.54
C LYS A 39 12.95 14.32 -1.11
N ASP A 40 13.37 13.09 -0.89
CA ASP A 40 12.60 11.92 -1.32
C ASP A 40 11.34 11.76 -0.47
N LEU A 41 11.40 12.04 0.84
CA LEU A 41 10.21 12.04 1.70
C LEU A 41 9.18 13.09 1.28
N ASP A 42 9.61 14.32 0.97
CA ASP A 42 8.71 15.37 0.48
C ASP A 42 8.18 15.04 -0.91
N ALA A 43 9.03 14.52 -1.80
CA ALA A 43 8.65 14.15 -3.15
C ALA A 43 7.58 13.06 -3.15
N ILE A 44 7.66 12.04 -2.28
CA ILE A 44 6.69 10.92 -2.23
C ILE A 44 5.24 11.41 -2.16
N LEU A 45 4.95 12.41 -1.32
CA LEU A 45 3.58 12.92 -1.19
C LEU A 45 3.08 13.53 -2.51
N TRP A 46 3.92 14.32 -3.18
CA TRP A 46 3.62 14.89 -4.49
C TRP A 46 3.53 13.80 -5.57
N SER A 47 4.37 12.78 -5.51
CA SER A 47 4.35 11.61 -6.39
C SER A 47 3.02 10.89 -6.37
N TYR A 48 2.47 10.65 -5.17
CA TYR A 48 1.15 10.03 -5.04
C TYR A 48 0.02 10.99 -5.42
N LEU A 49 0.13 12.27 -5.12
CA LEU A 49 -0.89 13.24 -5.52
C LEU A 49 -1.03 13.31 -7.05
N PHE A 50 0.06 13.54 -7.77
CA PHE A 50 0.03 13.74 -9.22
C PHE A 50 0.13 12.44 -10.02
N GLY A 51 0.83 11.44 -9.50
CA GLY A 51 1.02 10.16 -10.16
C GLY A 51 -0.09 9.14 -9.89
N TYR A 52 -0.84 9.28 -8.77
CA TYR A 52 -1.91 8.35 -8.41
C TYR A 52 -3.29 9.03 -8.34
N LEU A 53 -3.47 10.05 -7.49
CA LEU A 53 -4.79 10.64 -7.25
C LEU A 53 -5.32 11.44 -8.45
N PHE A 54 -4.46 12.23 -9.10
CA PHE A 54 -4.86 13.05 -10.24
C PHE A 54 -5.37 12.22 -11.44
N PRO A 55 -4.66 11.16 -11.90
CA PRO A 55 -5.18 10.28 -12.94
C PRO A 55 -6.49 9.59 -12.53
N LEU A 56 -6.60 9.16 -11.27
CA LEU A 56 -7.82 8.52 -10.77
C LEU A 56 -9.02 9.48 -10.80
N ALA A 57 -8.84 10.73 -10.38
CA ALA A 57 -9.86 11.77 -10.51
C ALA A 57 -10.25 12.01 -11.97
N ALA A 58 -9.28 12.07 -12.89
CA ALA A 58 -9.56 12.23 -14.32
C ALA A 58 -10.39 11.06 -14.90
N ILE A 59 -10.13 9.83 -14.46
CA ILE A 59 -10.92 8.64 -14.85
C ILE A 59 -12.35 8.74 -14.29
N CYS A 60 -12.52 9.13 -13.03
CA CYS A 60 -13.82 9.29 -12.39
C CYS A 60 -14.67 10.37 -13.08
N LEU A 61 -14.05 11.49 -13.45
CA LEU A 61 -14.69 12.63 -14.11
C LEU A 61 -14.86 12.47 -15.63
N ALA A 62 -14.46 11.31 -16.20
CA ALA A 62 -14.54 11.09 -17.64
C ALA A 62 -16.00 11.18 -18.15
N PRO A 63 -16.25 11.90 -19.26
CA PRO A 63 -17.60 12.26 -19.72
C PRO A 63 -18.40 11.09 -20.30
N SER A 64 -17.73 9.97 -20.61
CA SER A 64 -18.38 8.78 -21.16
C SER A 64 -17.71 7.50 -20.68
N GLY A 65 -18.46 6.40 -20.69
CA GLY A 65 -17.91 5.07 -20.37
C GLY A 65 -16.75 4.67 -21.29
N ARG A 66 -16.80 5.06 -22.58
CA ARG A 66 -15.71 4.78 -23.53
C ARG A 66 -14.44 5.55 -23.18
N THR A 67 -14.57 6.82 -22.79
CA THR A 67 -13.43 7.64 -22.34
C THR A 67 -12.84 7.08 -21.06
N ARG A 68 -13.69 6.68 -20.10
CA ARG A 68 -13.27 6.06 -18.84
C ARG A 68 -12.45 4.80 -19.06
N LEU A 69 -12.89 3.91 -19.96
CA LEU A 69 -12.16 2.69 -20.30
C LEU A 69 -10.80 2.97 -20.95
N LYS A 70 -10.72 3.96 -21.84
CA LYS A 70 -9.45 4.37 -22.45
C LYS A 70 -8.48 4.93 -21.42
N LEU A 71 -8.93 5.86 -20.58
CA LEU A 71 -8.11 6.45 -19.51
C LEU A 71 -7.68 5.39 -18.49
N GLY A 72 -8.60 4.50 -18.09
CA GLY A 72 -8.28 3.37 -17.22
C GLY A 72 -7.23 2.45 -17.83
N GLY A 73 -7.32 2.15 -19.13
CA GLY A 73 -6.33 1.35 -19.85
C GLY A 73 -4.94 1.99 -19.86
N VAL A 74 -4.84 3.30 -20.10
CA VAL A 74 -3.57 4.05 -20.02
C VAL A 74 -3.01 4.02 -18.59
N TYR A 75 -3.88 4.24 -17.61
CA TYR A 75 -3.49 4.28 -16.20
C TYR A 75 -3.17 2.90 -15.60
N GLN A 76 -3.34 1.79 -16.33
CA GLN A 76 -2.91 0.47 -15.85
C GLN A 76 -1.40 0.44 -15.51
N GLN A 77 -0.60 1.34 -16.10
CA GLN A 77 0.81 1.54 -15.78
C GLN A 77 1.04 2.54 -14.63
N TRP A 78 0.13 2.61 -13.65
CA TRP A 78 0.15 3.57 -12.53
C TRP A 78 1.52 3.70 -11.84
N ASN A 79 2.27 2.61 -11.68
CA ASN A 79 3.64 2.63 -11.13
C ASN A 79 4.58 3.57 -11.90
N LEU A 80 4.47 3.63 -13.23
CA LEU A 80 5.29 4.51 -14.06
C LEU A 80 4.89 5.98 -13.87
N PHE A 81 3.60 6.26 -13.69
CA PHE A 81 3.11 7.62 -13.42
C PHE A 81 3.60 8.11 -12.05
N ILE A 82 3.51 7.29 -11.01
CA ILE A 82 4.06 7.62 -9.69
C ILE A 82 5.57 7.84 -9.77
N THR A 83 6.30 6.94 -10.44
CA THR A 83 7.76 7.05 -10.58
C THR A 83 8.17 8.31 -11.34
N ALA A 84 7.54 8.60 -12.48
CA ALA A 84 7.81 9.82 -13.24
C ALA A 84 7.49 11.07 -12.41
N SER A 85 6.35 11.07 -11.72
CA SER A 85 5.96 12.15 -10.82
C SER A 85 6.97 12.35 -9.68
N HIS A 86 7.57 11.27 -9.18
CA HIS A 86 8.61 11.34 -8.14
C HIS A 86 9.87 12.03 -8.63
N TYR A 87 10.39 11.64 -9.80
CA TYR A 87 11.57 12.29 -10.36
C TYR A 87 11.32 13.77 -10.68
N ILE A 88 10.13 14.10 -11.22
CA ILE A 88 9.75 15.50 -11.49
C ILE A 88 9.66 16.30 -10.19
N SER A 89 9.00 15.75 -9.17
CA SER A 89 8.83 16.42 -7.87
C SER A 89 10.18 16.64 -7.19
N ARG A 90 11.05 15.63 -7.19
CA ARG A 90 12.41 15.73 -6.63
C ARG A 90 13.25 16.79 -7.37
N TRP A 91 13.18 16.80 -8.70
CA TRP A 91 13.87 17.80 -9.52
C TRP A 91 13.40 19.22 -9.17
N PHE A 92 12.07 19.41 -9.07
CA PHE A 92 11.49 20.71 -8.71
C PHE A 92 11.87 21.16 -7.30
N LEU A 93 11.82 20.26 -6.30
CA LEU A 93 12.27 20.53 -4.92
C LEU A 93 13.75 20.89 -4.85
N GLY A 94 14.58 20.28 -5.71
CA GLY A 94 15.99 20.63 -5.87
C GLY A 94 16.20 22.02 -6.44
N PHE A 95 15.37 22.42 -7.42
CA PHE A 95 15.43 23.74 -8.05
C PHE A 95 15.07 24.89 -7.09
N ILE A 96 14.07 24.70 -6.23
CA ILE A 96 13.61 25.73 -5.29
C ILE A 96 14.49 25.87 -4.03
N GLY A 97 15.59 25.12 -3.94
CA GLY A 97 16.58 25.28 -2.85
C GLY A 97 16.12 24.77 -1.48
N ALA A 98 15.16 23.85 -1.41
CA ALA A 98 14.75 23.25 -0.14
C ALA A 98 15.87 22.37 0.43
N GLN A 99 16.74 22.92 1.29
CA GLN A 99 17.67 22.18 2.13
C GLN A 99 17.94 22.91 3.44
N ASP A 100 17.40 22.37 4.53
CA ASP A 100 17.99 22.50 5.86
C ASP A 100 18.33 21.09 6.36
N PRO A 101 19.37 20.93 7.19
CA PRO A 101 19.62 19.67 7.88
C PRO A 101 18.38 19.33 8.72
N LEU A 102 17.78 18.17 8.45
CA LEU A 102 16.61 17.74 9.21
C LEU A 102 17.03 17.44 10.65
N THR A 103 16.35 18.07 11.61
CA THR A 103 16.39 17.59 12.98
C THR A 103 15.70 16.22 13.06
N VAL A 104 15.99 15.45 14.12
CA VAL A 104 15.31 14.17 14.40
C VAL A 104 13.78 14.35 14.38
N GLN A 105 13.31 15.46 14.97
CA GLN A 105 11.89 15.75 15.10
C GLN A 105 11.26 16.04 13.73
N ASP A 106 11.94 16.80 12.88
CA ASP A 106 11.45 17.10 11.53
C ASP A 106 11.39 15.84 10.66
N TYR A 107 12.42 15.01 10.72
CA TYR A 107 12.45 13.73 9.98
C TYR A 107 11.32 12.81 10.42
N GLN A 108 11.13 12.64 11.73
CA GLN A 108 10.04 11.81 12.27
C GLN A 108 8.66 12.38 11.90
N HIS A 109 8.50 13.70 11.91
CA HIS A 109 7.26 14.34 11.49
C HIS A 109 6.95 14.02 10.02
N LYS A 110 7.94 14.13 9.13
CA LYS A 110 7.79 13.79 7.71
C LYS A 110 7.42 12.32 7.48
N ILE A 111 8.09 11.39 8.16
CA ILE A 111 7.76 9.96 8.09
C ILE A 111 6.33 9.70 8.54
N ARG A 112 5.91 10.27 9.69
CA ARG A 112 4.54 10.13 10.20
C ARG A 112 3.51 10.68 9.22
N LEU A 113 3.83 11.79 8.55
CA LEU A 113 2.95 12.36 7.52
C LEU A 113 2.84 11.41 6.32
N VAL A 114 3.95 10.90 5.80
CA VAL A 114 3.97 9.95 4.67
C VAL A 114 3.17 8.69 4.99
N TYR A 115 3.43 8.07 6.14
CA TYR A 115 2.69 6.87 6.55
C TYR A 115 1.23 7.17 6.90
N GLY A 116 0.93 8.30 7.52
CA GLY A 116 -0.42 8.73 7.80
C GLY A 116 -1.25 8.92 6.53
N VAL A 117 -0.66 9.55 5.50
CA VAL A 117 -1.30 9.69 4.18
C VAL A 117 -1.47 8.33 3.50
N ALA A 118 -0.44 7.48 3.49
CA ALA A 118 -0.52 6.12 2.93
C ALA A 118 -1.62 5.30 3.63
N PHE A 119 -1.71 5.40 4.95
CA PHE A 119 -2.73 4.74 5.74
C PHE A 119 -4.14 5.27 5.43
N ALA A 120 -4.30 6.59 5.27
CA ALA A 120 -5.57 7.20 4.86
C ALA A 120 -6.00 6.75 3.45
N LEU A 121 -5.05 6.67 2.51
CA LEU A 121 -5.28 6.17 1.15
C LEU A 121 -5.68 4.69 1.11
N ALA A 122 -5.29 3.89 2.11
CA ALA A 122 -5.76 2.51 2.27
C ALA A 122 -7.13 2.45 3.00
N ALA A 123 -7.27 3.19 4.09
CA ALA A 123 -8.44 3.16 4.96
C ALA A 123 -9.70 3.71 4.28
N ILE A 124 -9.61 4.85 3.57
CA ILE A 124 -10.78 5.50 2.98
C ILE A 124 -11.47 4.59 1.95
N PRO A 125 -10.77 4.04 0.92
CA PRO A 125 -11.41 3.12 -0.02
C PRO A 125 -11.91 1.85 0.64
N HIS A 126 -11.18 1.33 1.64
CA HIS A 126 -11.60 0.16 2.40
C HIS A 126 -12.94 0.38 3.10
N TRP A 127 -13.08 1.47 3.86
CA TRP A 127 -14.31 1.76 4.59
C TRP A 127 -15.46 2.17 3.68
N VAL A 128 -15.21 2.99 2.65
CA VAL A 128 -16.24 3.34 1.66
C VAL A 128 -16.81 2.08 1.00
N SER A 129 -15.94 1.15 0.59
CA SER A 129 -16.37 -0.12 -0.03
C SER A 129 -17.15 -0.99 0.95
N ASN A 130 -16.66 -1.15 2.19
CA ASN A 130 -17.35 -1.92 3.22
C ASN A 130 -18.73 -1.35 3.55
N VAL A 131 -18.85 -0.03 3.70
CA VAL A 131 -20.14 0.62 3.97
C VAL A 131 -21.13 0.32 2.84
N ILE A 132 -20.69 0.35 1.58
CA ILE A 132 -21.53 -0.02 0.43
C ILE A 132 -21.92 -1.52 0.48
N PHE A 133 -20.97 -2.42 0.72
CA PHE A 133 -21.26 -3.86 0.73
C PHE A 133 -22.19 -4.25 1.89
N TRP A 134 -21.91 -3.75 3.10
CA TRP A 134 -22.74 -4.02 4.27
C TRP A 134 -24.11 -3.37 4.17
N SER A 135 -24.22 -2.16 3.61
CA SER A 135 -25.53 -1.56 3.37
C SER A 135 -26.35 -2.32 2.33
N ALA A 136 -25.71 -2.86 1.29
CA ALA A 136 -26.38 -3.74 0.32
C ALA A 136 -26.88 -5.05 0.94
N ALA A 137 -26.15 -5.60 1.92
CA ALA A 137 -26.55 -6.80 2.65
C ALA A 137 -27.68 -6.54 3.68
N LEU A 138 -27.58 -5.45 4.45
CA LEU A 138 -28.51 -5.13 5.54
C LEU A 138 -29.80 -4.45 5.05
N TRP A 139 -29.69 -3.62 4.01
CA TRP A 139 -30.81 -2.86 3.45
C TRP A 139 -30.87 -2.99 1.92
N PRO A 140 -31.12 -4.20 1.38
CA PRO A 140 -31.10 -4.45 -0.06
C PRO A 140 -32.10 -3.59 -0.85
N ARG A 141 -33.18 -3.12 -0.20
CA ARG A 141 -34.19 -2.22 -0.80
C ARG A 141 -33.66 -0.83 -1.16
N LEU A 142 -32.52 -0.40 -0.60
CA LEU A 142 -31.87 0.86 -0.96
C LEU A 142 -31.13 0.77 -2.31
N PHE A 143 -30.90 -0.45 -2.79
CA PHE A 143 -30.14 -0.72 -4.00
C PHE A 143 -31.05 -1.22 -5.12
N ASN A 144 -30.62 -0.99 -6.35
CA ASN A 144 -31.31 -1.53 -7.51
C ASN A 144 -31.28 -3.08 -7.43
N PRO A 145 -32.44 -3.77 -7.56
CA PRO A 145 -32.53 -5.22 -7.44
C PRO A 145 -31.57 -5.99 -8.36
N ASN A 146 -31.23 -5.42 -9.52
CA ASN A 146 -30.33 -6.04 -10.50
C ASN A 146 -28.87 -6.10 -10.03
N TYR A 147 -28.48 -5.25 -9.07
CA TYR A 147 -27.10 -5.13 -8.59
C TYR A 147 -26.93 -5.49 -7.12
N SER A 148 -28.02 -5.52 -6.33
CA SER A 148 -27.98 -5.80 -4.90
C SER A 148 -27.31 -7.15 -4.58
N ALA A 149 -27.58 -8.19 -5.36
CA ALA A 149 -26.94 -9.50 -5.19
C ALA A 149 -25.41 -9.44 -5.45
N SER A 150 -24.99 -8.69 -6.47
CA SER A 150 -23.58 -8.54 -6.84
C SER A 150 -22.78 -7.68 -5.87
N LEU A 151 -23.44 -6.82 -5.07
CA LEU A 151 -22.81 -5.97 -4.05
C LEU A 151 -22.68 -6.67 -2.70
N HIS A 152 -23.25 -7.87 -2.54
CA HIS A 152 -23.19 -8.61 -1.29
C HIS A 152 -21.73 -8.96 -0.94
N PRO A 153 -21.28 -8.78 0.33
CA PRO A 153 -19.88 -8.99 0.72
C PRO A 153 -19.32 -10.36 0.32
N ARG A 154 -20.17 -11.39 0.35
CA ARG A 154 -19.80 -12.75 -0.07
C ARG A 154 -19.32 -12.83 -1.52
N GLU A 155 -19.93 -12.07 -2.43
CA GLU A 155 -19.60 -12.11 -3.85
C GLU A 155 -18.47 -11.12 -4.19
N THR A 156 -18.30 -10.06 -3.40
CA THR A 156 -17.29 -9.01 -3.67
C THR A 156 -15.97 -9.21 -2.95
N VAL A 157 -15.96 -9.81 -1.76
CA VAL A 157 -14.76 -9.94 -0.91
C VAL A 157 -14.09 -11.30 -1.03
N LEU A 158 -14.87 -12.39 -1.10
CA LEU A 158 -14.36 -13.74 -1.06
C LEU A 158 -14.24 -14.33 -2.47
N PRO A 159 -13.03 -14.67 -2.94
CA PRO A 159 -12.89 -15.37 -4.20
C PRO A 159 -13.48 -16.78 -4.10
N PRO A 160 -13.91 -17.36 -5.23
CA PRO A 160 -14.25 -18.78 -5.26
C PRO A 160 -13.00 -19.64 -5.04
N ASN A 161 -13.23 -20.84 -4.49
CA ASN A 161 -12.18 -21.83 -4.34
C ASN A 161 -11.66 -22.28 -5.72
N PRO A 162 -10.36 -22.14 -6.03
CA PRO A 162 -9.78 -22.50 -7.32
C PRO A 162 -9.79 -24.01 -7.57
N PHE A 163 -9.94 -24.81 -6.52
CA PHE A 163 -10.06 -26.27 -6.60
C PHE A 163 -11.51 -26.76 -6.67
N SER A 164 -12.48 -25.84 -6.73
CA SER A 164 -13.88 -26.21 -6.94
C SER A 164 -14.21 -26.39 -8.42
N SER A 165 -15.30 -27.10 -8.73
CA SER A 165 -15.84 -27.22 -10.08
C SER A 165 -16.64 -25.99 -10.53
N ARG A 166 -16.64 -24.89 -9.75
CA ARG A 166 -17.41 -23.68 -10.06
C ARG A 166 -16.75 -22.95 -11.24
N GLN A 167 -17.51 -22.75 -12.31
CA GLN A 167 -17.10 -21.94 -13.46
C GLN A 167 -17.79 -20.57 -13.41
N SER A 168 -17.13 -19.54 -13.93
CA SER A 168 -17.71 -18.21 -14.05
C SER A 168 -18.83 -18.21 -15.09
N LYS A 169 -19.96 -17.57 -14.79
CA LYS A 169 -21.11 -17.47 -15.70
C LYS A 169 -20.81 -16.61 -16.91
N ASP A 170 -20.02 -15.56 -16.71
CA ASP A 170 -19.62 -14.63 -17.75
C ASP A 170 -18.20 -14.09 -17.52
N THR A 171 -17.71 -13.30 -18.48
CA THR A 171 -16.38 -12.70 -18.43
C THR A 171 -16.23 -11.72 -17.26
N ALA A 172 -17.29 -11.02 -16.85
CA ALA A 172 -17.22 -10.04 -15.78
C ALA A 172 -17.04 -10.70 -14.41
N GLU A 173 -17.76 -11.81 -14.16
CA GLU A 173 -17.57 -12.64 -12.97
C GLU A 173 -16.16 -13.23 -12.94
N GLY A 174 -15.69 -13.78 -14.06
CA GLY A 174 -14.32 -14.31 -14.17
C GLY A 174 -13.23 -13.26 -13.89
N CYS A 175 -13.38 -12.05 -14.43
CA CYS A 175 -12.47 -10.93 -14.13
C CYS A 175 -12.51 -10.52 -12.65
N THR A 176 -13.69 -10.55 -12.02
CA THR A 176 -13.84 -10.24 -10.60
C THR A 176 -13.08 -11.24 -9.73
N TRP A 177 -13.22 -12.53 -10.03
CA TRP A 177 -12.50 -13.60 -9.33
C TRP A 177 -10.98 -13.46 -9.45
N LEU A 178 -10.49 -13.12 -10.65
CA LEU A 178 -9.07 -12.85 -10.87
C LEU A 178 -8.59 -11.69 -10.00
N ILE A 179 -9.32 -10.57 -9.94
CA ILE A 179 -8.96 -9.42 -9.10
C ILE A 179 -8.96 -9.78 -7.61
N GLN A 180 -9.92 -10.58 -7.15
CA GLN A 180 -9.98 -11.03 -5.75
C GLN A 180 -8.76 -11.86 -5.38
N TRP A 181 -8.39 -12.85 -6.22
CA TRP A 181 -7.17 -13.63 -6.03
C TRP A 181 -5.90 -12.77 -6.13
N ASP A 182 -5.87 -11.81 -7.06
CA ASP A 182 -4.77 -10.87 -7.25
C ASP A 182 -4.49 -10.06 -5.98
N ASN A 183 -5.56 -9.55 -5.36
CA ASN A 183 -5.49 -8.81 -4.11
C ASN A 183 -5.07 -9.67 -2.93
N ILE A 184 -5.62 -10.89 -2.79
CA ILE A 184 -5.31 -11.77 -1.66
C ILE A 184 -3.85 -12.19 -1.67
N ILE A 185 -3.33 -12.67 -2.80
CA ILE A 185 -1.96 -13.15 -2.89
C ILE A 185 -0.98 -11.97 -2.76
N GLY A 186 -1.24 -10.85 -3.46
CA GLY A 186 -0.40 -9.66 -3.35
C GLY A 186 -0.33 -9.11 -1.93
N THR A 187 -1.47 -9.06 -1.23
CA THR A 187 -1.53 -8.59 0.16
C THR A 187 -0.85 -9.55 1.13
N ALA A 188 -1.06 -10.87 0.98
CA ALA A 188 -0.41 -11.86 1.83
C ALA A 188 1.11 -11.80 1.71
N ALA A 189 1.65 -11.60 0.51
CA ALA A 189 3.08 -11.39 0.31
C ALA A 189 3.58 -10.10 0.99
N ALA A 190 2.82 -9.00 0.89
CA ALA A 190 3.14 -7.76 1.59
C ALA A 190 3.13 -7.93 3.12
N TRP A 191 2.23 -8.75 3.66
CA TRP A 191 2.20 -9.06 5.10
C TRP A 191 3.46 -9.77 5.56
N VAL A 192 3.85 -10.83 4.85
CA VAL A 192 5.06 -11.61 5.19
C VAL A 192 6.30 -10.74 5.11
N TRP A 193 6.42 -9.93 4.06
CA TRP A 193 7.52 -8.99 3.88
C TRP A 193 7.60 -7.94 5.00
N ALA A 194 6.50 -7.26 5.29
CA ALA A 194 6.49 -6.21 6.30
C ALA A 194 6.74 -6.79 7.70
N LEU A 195 6.17 -7.96 8.00
CA LEU A 195 6.39 -8.65 9.27
C LEU A 195 7.85 -9.05 9.45
N LYS A 196 8.49 -9.60 8.41
CA LYS A 196 9.92 -9.95 8.48
C LYS A 196 10.78 -8.73 8.80
N LEU A 197 10.58 -7.63 8.07
CA LEU A 197 11.37 -6.40 8.26
C LEU A 197 11.10 -5.72 9.60
N PHE A 198 9.87 -5.80 10.11
CA PHE A 198 9.51 -5.32 11.44
C PHE A 198 10.21 -6.14 12.54
N LEU A 199 10.19 -7.47 12.44
CA LEU A 199 10.86 -8.36 13.39
C LEU A 199 12.38 -8.13 13.38
N ASP A 200 12.96 -7.95 12.20
CA ASP A 200 14.39 -7.65 12.05
C ASP A 200 14.77 -6.34 12.75
N ALA A 201 13.97 -5.27 12.58
CA ALA A 201 14.22 -4.00 13.25
C ALA A 201 14.15 -4.11 14.78
N HIS A 202 13.23 -4.93 15.32
CA HIS A 202 13.17 -5.21 16.75
C HIS A 202 14.37 -6.01 17.24
N TYR A 203 14.83 -6.99 16.45
CA TYR A 203 16.05 -7.74 16.76
C TYR A 203 17.28 -6.82 16.83
N VAL A 204 17.42 -5.88 15.88
CA VAL A 204 18.53 -4.90 15.87
C VAL A 204 18.62 -4.10 17.17
N ILE A 205 17.49 -3.68 17.74
CA ILE A 205 17.47 -2.92 19.00
C ILE A 205 17.49 -3.81 20.25
N GLY A 206 17.65 -5.13 20.10
CA GLY A 206 17.64 -6.09 21.21
C GLY A 206 16.27 -6.22 21.90
N SER A 207 15.19 -5.85 21.22
CA SER A 207 13.82 -5.91 21.74
C SER A 207 13.11 -7.15 21.22
N PHE A 208 12.37 -7.83 22.10
CA PHE A 208 11.46 -8.90 21.69
C PHE A 208 10.03 -8.39 21.60
N VAL A 209 9.34 -8.74 20.53
CA VAL A 209 7.90 -8.47 20.38
C VAL A 209 7.16 -9.76 20.66
N SER A 210 6.23 -9.72 21.61
CA SER A 210 5.40 -10.88 21.91
C SER A 210 4.47 -11.21 20.75
N PHE A 211 4.17 -12.49 20.54
CA PHE A 211 3.21 -12.94 19.54
C PHE A 211 1.85 -12.27 19.71
N LEU A 212 1.39 -12.12 20.97
CA LEU A 212 0.13 -11.45 21.30
C LEU A 212 0.14 -9.98 20.84
N SER A 213 1.25 -9.26 21.02
CA SER A 213 1.39 -7.88 20.56
C SER A 213 1.28 -7.78 19.03
N ILE A 214 1.97 -8.66 18.29
CA ILE A 214 1.91 -8.72 16.83
C ILE A 214 0.48 -9.02 16.37
N PHE A 215 -0.19 -9.98 17.01
CA PHE A 215 -1.57 -10.34 16.69
C PHE A 215 -2.54 -9.17 16.91
N LEU A 216 -2.48 -8.51 18.07
CA LEU A 216 -3.35 -7.36 18.37
C LEU A 216 -3.09 -6.17 17.44
N LYS A 217 -1.81 -5.85 17.16
CA LYS A 217 -1.45 -4.83 16.17
C LYS A 217 -1.97 -5.19 14.79
N SER A 218 -1.88 -6.46 14.42
CA SER A 218 -2.36 -6.92 13.12
C SER A 218 -3.86 -6.75 12.99
N LEU A 219 -4.62 -7.15 14.01
CA LEU A 219 -6.06 -6.91 14.06
C LEU A 219 -6.40 -5.42 13.97
N LEU A 220 -5.69 -4.57 14.71
CA LEU A 220 -5.92 -3.12 14.69
C LEU A 220 -5.67 -2.54 13.30
N TYR A 221 -4.49 -2.80 12.72
CA TYR A 221 -4.13 -2.24 11.41
C TYR A 221 -5.03 -2.75 10.28
N ILE A 222 -5.40 -4.04 10.30
CA ILE A 222 -6.34 -4.60 9.33
C ILE A 222 -7.73 -3.99 9.49
N SER A 223 -8.19 -3.81 10.73
CA SER A 223 -9.53 -3.26 10.99
C SER A 223 -9.64 -1.81 10.53
N VAL A 224 -8.61 -0.99 10.74
CA VAL A 224 -8.67 0.43 10.39
C VAL A 224 -8.29 0.68 8.92
N GLY A 225 -7.20 0.07 8.44
CA GLY A 225 -6.64 0.32 7.11
C GLY A 225 -7.01 -0.73 6.05
N GLY A 226 -7.79 -1.75 6.41
CA GLY A 226 -8.06 -2.89 5.55
C GLY A 226 -6.86 -3.80 5.35
N PRO A 227 -6.89 -4.69 4.33
CA PRO A 227 -5.81 -5.65 4.09
C PRO A 227 -4.42 -5.01 3.93
N MET A 228 -4.34 -3.82 3.32
CA MET A 228 -3.07 -3.08 3.19
C MET A 228 -2.67 -2.27 4.42
N GLY A 229 -3.56 -2.11 5.41
CA GLY A 229 -3.26 -1.40 6.65
C GLY A 229 -2.15 -2.06 7.45
N LEU A 230 -2.10 -3.40 7.48
CA LEU A 230 -1.06 -4.16 8.19
C LEU A 230 0.36 -3.84 7.72
N PRO A 231 0.71 -4.05 6.43
CA PRO A 231 2.06 -3.79 5.97
C PRO A 231 2.44 -2.32 6.11
N ILE A 232 1.51 -1.38 5.92
CA ILE A 232 1.77 0.05 6.14
C ILE A 232 2.09 0.33 7.61
N GLY A 233 1.29 -0.20 8.54
CA GLY A 233 1.48 0.00 9.97
C GLY A 233 2.79 -0.58 10.51
N LEU A 234 3.12 -1.82 10.12
CA LEU A 234 4.38 -2.46 10.52
C LEU A 234 5.61 -1.73 9.97
N MET A 235 5.53 -1.24 8.73
CA MET A 235 6.59 -0.47 8.09
C MET A 235 6.76 0.92 8.73
N TRP A 236 5.66 1.56 9.11
CA TRP A 236 5.68 2.81 9.87
C TRP A 236 6.44 2.61 11.19
N GLU A 237 6.03 1.63 12.01
CA GLU A 237 6.70 1.36 13.28
C GLU A 237 8.19 1.02 13.09
N ARG A 238 8.50 0.19 12.09
CA ARG A 238 9.88 -0.15 11.71
C ARG A 238 10.71 1.10 11.46
N ASP A 239 10.21 2.03 10.64
CA ASP A 239 10.97 3.21 10.25
C ASP A 239 11.10 4.23 11.39
N GLU A 240 10.14 4.29 12.31
CA GLU A 240 10.29 5.06 13.55
C GLU A 240 11.41 4.49 14.44
N ILE A 241 11.47 3.16 14.59
CA ILE A 241 12.52 2.48 15.33
C ILE A 241 13.88 2.78 14.71
N LEU A 242 14.04 2.51 13.41
CA LEU A 242 15.32 2.63 12.71
C LEU A 242 15.82 4.08 12.65
N SER A 243 14.92 5.04 12.40
CA SER A 243 15.30 6.46 12.41
C SER A 243 15.74 6.92 13.79
N SER A 244 15.03 6.54 14.85
CA SER A 244 15.41 6.89 16.23
C SER A 244 16.78 6.33 16.60
N LEU A 245 17.12 5.12 16.15
CA LEU A 245 18.43 4.50 16.35
C LEU A 245 19.51 5.24 15.55
N ALA A 246 19.26 5.56 14.29
CA ALA A 246 20.20 6.27 13.43
C ALA A 246 20.62 7.61 14.02
N PHE A 247 19.65 8.42 14.47
CA PHE A 247 19.95 9.71 15.08
C PHE A 247 20.66 9.60 16.44
N LYS A 248 20.32 8.60 17.26
CA LYS A 248 21.07 8.31 18.50
C LYS A 248 22.53 7.98 18.21
N SER A 249 22.78 7.12 17.22
CA SER A 249 24.14 6.77 16.82
C SER A 249 24.93 7.98 16.32
N ALA A 250 24.32 8.86 15.52
CA ALA A 250 24.96 10.08 15.04
C ALA A 250 25.32 11.06 16.19
N SER A 251 24.46 11.19 17.20
CA SER A 251 24.72 12.05 18.36
C SER A 251 25.79 11.52 19.32
N ALA A 252 26.12 10.22 19.28
CA ALA A 252 27.13 9.62 20.14
C ALA A 252 28.57 9.83 19.62
N PHE A 253 28.72 10.23 18.35
CA PHE A 253 30.01 10.42 17.68
C PHE A 253 30.33 11.89 17.35
N GLY A 254 29.45 12.83 17.70
CA GLY A 254 29.65 14.28 17.52
C GLY A 254 29.90 15.00 18.84
#